data_AF-A0A7W8YB25-F1
#
_entry.id   AF-A0A7W8YB25-F1
#
_cell.length_a   1.000
_cell.length_b   1.000
_cell.length_c   1.000
_cell.angle_alpha   90.00
_cell.angle_beta   90.00
_cell.angle_gamma   90.00
#
_symmetry.space_group_name_H-M   'P 1'
#
loop_
_entity.id
_entity.type
_entity.pdbx_description
1 polymer ?
#
loop_
_entity_poly.entity_id
_entity_poly.type
_entity_poly.pdbx_seq_one_letter_code
_entity_poly.pdbx_strand_id
1 'polypeptide(L)'
;MLGPPDLTSLGAQGAQAPNFVPTYVEAAHNMPENTKEDVVWFKKPAVWISGVAAAVAVGLVLVINPFQPQANNHLPGVSGSPSGASSSSSASSASGTASSTSVSPSGSSGASTSTQASSTNSTSSLPNGLKPAHPDVYWEDSAECKAFDVEKVMVYSFSAKEFEPLNGKPADNPVAGCYGGYATYVSLPDRVLYEKELSDVFTGLYVAKWDGKRWLVNHMDETDGVESLIGLSTYPLTRAFPDPEGRTAAVVIQKTLDDLEVSVDDPEKLLGPNRSAWAPTEPAASTADFNESGVSGNQRSDWKLVTRDRKQDDTIIDELRFFDQYGATAASLTVWSPSPEAECYDPGTTYEILAREDIDLKAKAGALSVALVTSTDESGRELSAVSLVDRNAAKSGKACDLPARIELTNGKSLEFSITPVLGFETANEQQEFLNSQYWTDLVDFAGGLKVK
;
A
#
# COMPACT_ATOMS: atom_id res chain seq x y z
N MET A 1 -24.49 48.58 -34.27
CA MET A 1 -24.07 48.38 -35.66
C MET A 1 -22.81 49.18 -35.91
N LEU A 2 -21.67 48.49 -36.05
CA LEU A 2 -20.54 48.73 -36.95
C LEU A 2 -19.44 47.72 -36.54
N GLY A 3 -18.80 47.13 -37.53
CA GLY A 3 -18.16 45.81 -37.49
C GLY A 3 -16.74 45.76 -36.92
N PRO A 4 -16.11 44.57 -36.95
CA PRO A 4 -14.88 44.23 -36.25
C PRO A 4 -13.62 44.56 -37.07
N PRO A 5 -12.41 44.48 -36.49
CA PRO A 5 -11.20 44.38 -37.28
C PRO A 5 -10.89 42.91 -37.59
N ASP A 6 -10.82 42.66 -38.90
CA ASP A 6 -10.29 41.48 -39.54
C ASP A 6 -8.80 41.75 -39.85
N LEU A 7 -7.89 40.83 -39.51
CA LEU A 7 -6.53 40.81 -40.02
C LEU A 7 -6.13 39.37 -40.32
N THR A 8 -6.07 39.12 -41.61
CA THR A 8 -5.65 37.91 -42.30
C THR A 8 -4.13 37.73 -42.32
N SER A 9 -3.75 36.48 -42.07
CA SER A 9 -2.77 35.65 -42.78
C SER A 9 -1.32 36.13 -43.00
N LEU A 10 -0.40 35.37 -42.41
CA LEU A 10 0.79 34.74 -43.00
C LEU A 10 0.93 33.42 -42.21
N GLY A 11 1.09 32.22 -42.71
CA GLY A 11 1.69 31.70 -43.94
C GLY A 11 2.33 30.37 -43.52
N ALA A 12 1.94 29.29 -44.19
CA ALA A 12 2.13 27.89 -43.76
C ALA A 12 3.59 27.42 -43.64
N GLN A 13 3.82 26.41 -42.77
CA GLN A 13 4.70 25.28 -43.07
C GLN A 13 4.27 24.05 -42.26
N GLY A 14 4.11 22.93 -42.97
CA GLY A 14 3.41 21.74 -42.49
C GLY A 14 4.22 20.90 -41.51
N ALA A 15 3.49 20.30 -40.58
CA ALA A 15 3.88 19.07 -39.91
C ALA A 15 2.76 18.06 -40.15
N GLN A 16 3.12 16.88 -40.67
CA GLN A 16 2.23 15.74 -40.81
C GLN A 16 1.64 15.41 -39.44
N ALA A 17 0.31 15.42 -39.35
CA ALA A 17 -0.39 14.86 -38.20
C ALA A 17 -0.11 13.35 -38.16
N PRO A 18 0.33 12.77 -37.02
CA PRO A 18 0.33 11.34 -36.87
C PRO A 18 -1.12 10.84 -36.96
N ASN A 19 -1.34 9.84 -37.81
CA ASN A 19 -2.62 9.18 -38.01
C ASN A 19 -3.22 8.78 -36.66
N PHE A 20 -4.26 9.51 -36.25
CA PHE A 20 -5.11 9.13 -35.14
C PHE A 20 -5.99 7.96 -35.62
N VAL A 21 -5.64 6.75 -35.20
CA VAL A 21 -6.53 5.59 -35.30
C VAL A 21 -7.33 5.57 -33.98
N PRO A 22 -8.63 5.92 -33.98
CA PRO A 22 -9.45 5.73 -32.80
C PRO A 22 -9.57 4.23 -32.52
N THR A 23 -8.96 3.76 -31.43
CA THR A 23 -9.25 2.45 -30.88
C THR A 23 -10.58 2.56 -30.16
N TYR A 24 -11.65 2.13 -30.81
CA TYR A 24 -12.94 1.93 -30.16
C TYR A 24 -12.79 0.82 -29.10
N VAL A 25 -13.08 1.14 -27.84
CA VAL A 25 -13.49 0.12 -26.88
C VAL A 25 -15.01 0.08 -26.99
N GLU A 26 -15.53 -0.92 -27.69
CA GLU A 26 -16.95 -1.24 -27.59
C GLU A 26 -17.23 -1.64 -26.14
N ALA A 27 -17.97 -0.80 -25.44
CA ALA A 27 -18.64 -1.19 -24.21
C ALA A 27 -19.70 -2.23 -24.59
N ALA A 28 -19.39 -3.51 -24.38
CA ALA A 28 -20.37 -4.56 -24.45
C ALA A 28 -21.32 -4.42 -23.24
N HIS A 29 -22.40 -3.66 -23.43
CA HIS A 29 -23.59 -3.79 -22.62
C HIS A 29 -24.17 -5.19 -22.82
N ASN A 30 -24.40 -5.88 -21.69
CA ASN A 30 -25.04 -7.18 -21.53
C ASN A 30 -24.22 -8.41 -21.95
N MET A 31 -23.55 -9.04 -20.96
CA MET A 31 -23.30 -10.48 -20.97
C MET A 31 -23.72 -11.10 -19.62
N PRO A 32 -24.21 -12.35 -19.61
CA PRO A 32 -24.85 -12.98 -18.47
C PRO A 32 -23.83 -13.50 -17.44
N GLU A 33 -24.28 -13.65 -16.20
CA GLU A 33 -23.57 -14.34 -15.12
C GLU A 33 -22.99 -15.68 -15.60
N ASN A 34 -21.75 -15.95 -15.15
CA ASN A 34 -20.90 -17.12 -15.43
C ASN A 34 -19.99 -17.03 -16.67
N THR A 35 -18.93 -16.25 -16.54
CA THR A 35 -17.57 -16.65 -16.91
C THR A 35 -16.58 -15.67 -16.26
N LYS A 36 -16.03 -16.04 -15.09
CA LYS A 36 -14.80 -15.41 -14.60
C LYS A 36 -13.68 -15.88 -15.53
N GLU A 37 -13.32 -15.07 -16.51
CA GLU A 37 -12.02 -15.20 -17.13
C GLU A 37 -10.98 -14.65 -16.14
N ASP A 38 -10.08 -15.52 -15.68
CA ASP A 38 -8.90 -15.11 -14.92
C ASP A 38 -8.04 -14.20 -15.80
N VAL A 39 -8.18 -12.90 -15.61
CA VAL A 39 -7.33 -11.91 -16.27
C VAL A 39 -5.97 -11.93 -15.56
N VAL A 40 -5.06 -12.78 -16.07
CA VAL A 40 -3.64 -12.73 -15.71
C VAL A 40 -3.06 -11.42 -16.26
N TRP A 41 -2.72 -10.47 -15.38
CA TRP A 41 -2.20 -9.15 -15.75
C TRP A 41 -0.80 -9.18 -16.37
N PHE A 42 -0.15 -10.35 -16.37
CA PHE A 42 0.99 -10.63 -17.25
C PHE A 42 0.47 -10.96 -18.66
N LYS A 43 0.14 -9.94 -19.46
CA LYS A 43 -0.10 -10.16 -20.89
C LYS A 43 1.21 -10.56 -21.57
N LYS A 44 1.32 -11.85 -21.91
CA LYS A 44 2.28 -12.34 -22.91
C LYS A 44 2.13 -11.50 -24.19
N PRO A 45 3.19 -10.89 -24.74
CA PRO A 45 3.07 -10.27 -26.04
C PRO A 45 2.80 -11.37 -27.07
N ALA A 46 1.62 -11.32 -27.70
CA ALA A 46 1.34 -12.13 -28.88
C ALA A 46 2.30 -11.69 -29.99
N VAL A 47 3.35 -12.47 -30.23
CA VAL A 47 4.27 -12.25 -31.35
C VAL A 47 3.51 -12.54 -32.64
N TRP A 48 3.02 -11.48 -33.30
CA TRP A 48 2.52 -11.56 -34.67
C TRP A 48 3.71 -11.75 -35.63
N ILE A 49 3.93 -12.98 -36.08
CA ILE A 49 4.85 -13.27 -37.18
C ILE A 49 4.22 -12.73 -38.48
N SER A 50 4.61 -11.52 -38.86
CA SER A 50 4.47 -11.04 -40.24
C SER A 50 5.75 -11.39 -40.98
N GLY A 51 5.68 -12.39 -41.86
CA GLY A 51 6.82 -12.87 -42.62
C GLY A 51 7.40 -11.83 -43.58
N VAL A 52 8.73 -11.76 -43.61
CA VAL A 52 9.49 -11.47 -44.83
C VAL A 52 10.60 -12.51 -44.92
N ALA A 53 10.54 -13.31 -45.99
CA ALA A 53 11.53 -14.29 -46.35
C ALA A 53 12.79 -13.61 -46.92
N ALA A 54 13.97 -14.04 -46.47
CA ALA A 54 15.17 -14.11 -47.28
C ALA A 54 16.11 -15.19 -46.73
N ALA A 55 16.49 -16.10 -47.61
CA ALA A 55 17.21 -17.34 -47.35
C ALA A 55 18.71 -17.14 -47.02
N VAL A 56 19.30 -18.10 -46.32
CA VAL A 56 20.30 -19.08 -46.83
C VAL A 56 21.14 -19.67 -45.68
N ALA A 57 20.87 -20.96 -45.43
CA ALA A 57 21.77 -22.09 -45.20
C ALA A 57 22.79 -22.16 -44.03
N VAL A 58 22.88 -23.42 -43.56
CA VAL A 58 23.91 -24.10 -42.74
C VAL A 58 23.76 -23.90 -41.23
N GLY A 59 23.57 -24.90 -40.38
CA GLY A 59 23.55 -26.36 -40.49
C GLY A 59 23.53 -26.96 -39.07
N LEU A 60 23.22 -28.26 -38.99
CA LEU A 60 23.24 -29.15 -37.80
C LEU A 60 22.04 -29.12 -36.83
N VAL A 61 21.15 -30.07 -37.08
CA VAL A 61 20.41 -30.80 -36.04
C VAL A 61 21.15 -32.13 -35.83
N LEU A 62 21.49 -32.46 -34.59
CA LEU A 62 21.21 -33.78 -34.01
C LEU A 62 21.37 -33.77 -32.48
N VAL A 63 20.22 -33.95 -31.84
CA VAL A 63 19.93 -34.22 -30.44
C VAL A 63 20.51 -35.57 -30.01
N ILE A 64 21.14 -35.66 -28.83
CA ILE A 64 20.97 -36.81 -27.93
C ILE A 64 21.12 -36.33 -26.47
N ASN A 65 19.99 -36.32 -25.74
CA ASN A 65 19.92 -36.74 -24.33
C ASN A 65 18.97 -37.95 -24.38
N PRO A 66 19.22 -39.10 -23.70
CA PRO A 66 18.83 -39.21 -22.30
C PRO A 66 19.66 -40.23 -21.47
N PHE A 67 19.62 -40.12 -20.13
CA PHE A 67 19.40 -41.20 -19.13
C PHE A 67 19.97 -40.83 -17.75
N GLN A 68 19.06 -40.77 -16.76
CA GLN A 68 19.29 -40.89 -15.30
C GLN A 68 19.81 -42.32 -14.93
N PRO A 69 19.80 -42.74 -13.65
CA PRO A 69 20.38 -42.23 -12.38
C PRO A 69 21.35 -43.29 -11.79
N GLN A 70 22.03 -43.04 -10.66
CA GLN A 70 22.20 -44.05 -9.59
C GLN A 70 22.73 -43.44 -8.28
N ALA A 71 22.09 -43.87 -7.19
CA ALA A 71 22.45 -43.66 -5.80
C ALA A 71 23.75 -44.37 -5.40
N ASN A 72 24.49 -43.82 -4.44
CA ASN A 72 24.81 -44.47 -3.16
C ASN A 72 25.85 -43.68 -2.34
N ASN A 73 25.53 -43.53 -1.05
CA ASN A 73 26.38 -43.60 0.15
C ASN A 73 27.89 -43.27 0.03
N HIS A 74 28.37 -42.36 0.88
CA HIS A 74 28.92 -42.73 2.21
C HIS A 74 29.45 -41.49 2.97
N LEU A 75 29.05 -41.38 4.23
CA LEU A 75 29.82 -40.71 5.29
C LEU A 75 30.87 -41.69 5.87
N PRO A 76 31.94 -41.15 6.48
CA PRO A 76 32.30 -41.48 7.87
C PRO A 76 32.55 -40.18 8.67
N GLY A 77 32.27 -39.99 9.96
CA GLY A 77 32.03 -40.91 11.08
C GLY A 77 33.23 -40.91 12.04
N VAL A 78 33.17 -40.17 13.18
CA VAL A 78 33.91 -40.37 14.47
C VAL A 78 33.23 -39.46 15.54
N SER A 79 32.29 -39.91 16.38
CA SER A 79 32.37 -40.60 17.68
C SER A 79 33.11 -39.88 18.83
N GLY A 80 32.39 -39.60 19.93
CA GLY A 80 32.99 -39.38 21.26
C GLY A 80 32.11 -38.65 22.28
N SER A 81 31.37 -39.38 23.11
CA SER A 81 30.88 -38.95 24.43
C SER A 81 31.39 -39.92 25.48
N PRO A 82 31.58 -39.45 26.73
CA PRO A 82 31.03 -40.23 27.84
C PRO A 82 30.38 -39.38 28.95
N SER A 83 29.50 -40.07 29.67
CA SER A 83 28.62 -39.65 30.77
C SER A 83 29.33 -39.50 32.14
N GLY A 84 28.71 -38.78 33.09
CA GLY A 84 29.05 -38.93 34.53
C GLY A 84 28.45 -37.92 35.54
N ALA A 85 27.35 -38.31 36.19
CA ALA A 85 26.95 -38.18 37.61
C ALA A 85 27.01 -36.86 38.45
N SER A 86 25.82 -36.42 38.89
CA SER A 86 25.29 -36.14 40.27
C SER A 86 26.10 -35.42 41.39
N SER A 87 25.49 -34.37 41.98
CA SER A 87 25.30 -34.05 43.44
C SER A 87 24.92 -32.54 43.59
N SER A 88 23.69 -32.14 44.00
CA SER A 88 23.04 -32.04 45.33
C SER A 88 23.39 -30.81 46.21
N SER A 89 22.34 -30.05 46.58
CA SER A 89 22.14 -29.15 47.75
C SER A 89 22.88 -27.78 47.75
N SER A 90 22.38 -26.65 48.26
CA SER A 90 21.36 -26.36 49.28
C SER A 90 20.76 -24.95 49.12
N ALA A 91 19.57 -24.75 49.69
CA ALA A 91 18.80 -23.52 49.73
C ALA A 91 19.22 -22.53 50.86
N SER A 92 18.56 -21.36 50.82
CA SER A 92 18.18 -20.39 51.90
C SER A 92 18.71 -18.98 51.61
N SER A 93 17.89 -18.00 51.18
CA SER A 93 16.85 -17.25 51.91
C SER A 93 17.40 -16.35 53.02
N ALA A 94 17.28 -15.02 52.85
CA ALA A 94 16.47 -14.13 53.72
C ALA A 94 16.97 -12.66 53.73
N SER A 95 16.07 -11.76 53.28
CA SER A 95 15.66 -10.47 53.88
C SER A 95 16.66 -9.58 54.66
N GLY A 96 16.66 -8.30 54.30
CA GLY A 96 17.13 -7.19 55.15
C GLY A 96 16.54 -5.85 54.71
N THR A 97 15.72 -5.26 55.58
CA THR A 97 14.81 -4.12 55.37
C THR A 97 15.49 -2.76 55.62
N ALA A 98 15.08 -1.77 54.81
CA ALA A 98 14.99 -0.31 55.03
C ALA A 98 16.10 0.48 55.78
N SER A 99 16.57 1.57 55.15
CA SER A 99 16.23 2.93 55.60
C SER A 99 16.62 4.01 54.58
N SER A 100 15.80 5.06 54.63
CA SER A 100 15.71 6.27 53.83
C SER A 100 16.99 7.08 53.60
N THR A 101 17.12 7.65 52.40
CA THR A 101 17.56 9.05 52.26
C THR A 101 17.01 9.65 50.97
N SER A 102 16.39 10.82 51.11
CA SER A 102 15.83 11.68 50.08
C SER A 102 16.92 12.40 49.26
N VAL A 103 16.87 12.29 47.93
CA VAL A 103 17.41 13.32 47.02
C VAL A 103 16.65 13.29 45.68
N SER A 104 16.13 14.46 45.28
CA SER A 104 15.47 14.76 44.00
C SER A 104 16.47 14.85 42.83
N PRO A 105 16.00 14.93 41.56
CA PRO A 105 16.57 14.16 40.45
C PRO A 105 17.58 14.93 39.59
N SER A 106 18.43 14.17 38.92
CA SER A 106 19.15 14.55 37.69
C SER A 106 19.12 13.26 36.84
N GLY A 107 18.33 13.18 35.78
CA GLY A 107 18.57 13.94 34.56
C GLY A 107 19.55 13.16 33.69
N SER A 108 19.06 12.13 32.99
CA SER A 108 19.65 11.67 31.73
C SER A 108 18.68 10.70 31.05
N SER A 109 17.84 11.27 30.20
CA SER A 109 17.02 10.63 29.20
C SER A 109 17.89 9.80 28.25
N GLY A 110 17.72 8.48 28.29
CA GLY A 110 18.02 7.59 27.17
C GLY A 110 16.77 7.50 26.30
N ALA A 111 16.42 8.61 25.64
CA ALA A 111 15.42 8.59 24.59
C ALA A 111 16.19 8.37 23.28
N SER A 112 15.90 7.26 22.60
CA SER A 112 16.23 7.11 21.20
C SER A 112 15.50 8.21 20.44
N THR A 113 16.19 9.32 20.21
CA THR A 113 15.79 10.33 19.23
C THR A 113 15.71 9.64 17.89
N SER A 114 14.49 9.47 17.37
CA SER A 114 14.27 9.32 15.94
C SER A 114 14.92 10.54 15.29
N THR A 115 16.02 10.29 14.60
CA THR A 115 16.68 11.33 13.83
C THR A 115 15.71 11.68 12.71
N GLN A 116 15.01 12.81 12.84
CA GLN A 116 14.34 13.43 11.71
C GLN A 116 15.40 13.55 10.61
N ALA A 117 15.23 12.79 9.53
CA ALA A 117 16.14 12.85 8.40
C ALA A 117 16.29 14.32 8.01
N SER A 118 17.52 14.82 8.08
CA SER A 118 17.82 16.17 7.64
C SER A 118 17.32 16.30 6.21
N SER A 119 16.36 17.19 5.99
CA SER A 119 15.84 17.54 4.69
C SER A 119 16.96 18.16 3.86
N THR A 120 17.74 17.32 3.20
CA THR A 120 18.51 17.75 2.04
C THR A 120 17.51 18.07 0.96
N ASN A 121 17.17 19.36 0.88
CA ASN A 121 16.50 20.00 -0.24
C ASN A 121 17.21 19.62 -1.55
N SER A 122 16.74 18.54 -2.15
CA SER A 122 16.99 18.22 -3.55
C SER A 122 15.93 17.22 -3.99
N THR A 123 14.73 17.73 -4.25
CA THR A 123 13.90 17.18 -5.33
C THR A 123 14.64 17.39 -6.65
N SER A 124 15.77 16.69 -6.84
CA SER A 124 16.22 16.36 -8.18
C SER A 124 15.07 15.58 -8.77
N SER A 125 14.46 16.09 -9.84
CA SER A 125 13.43 15.35 -10.58
C SER A 125 13.93 13.91 -10.77
N LEU A 126 13.18 12.94 -10.25
CA LEU A 126 13.54 11.52 -10.37
C LEU A 126 13.78 11.20 -11.86
N PRO A 127 14.78 10.35 -12.17
CA PRO A 127 15.15 10.07 -13.55
C PRO A 127 14.00 9.41 -14.32
N ASN A 128 14.09 9.39 -15.65
CA ASN A 128 13.19 8.60 -16.52
C ASN A 128 11.68 8.83 -16.29
N GLY A 129 11.29 10.01 -15.80
CA GLY A 129 9.89 10.35 -15.56
C GLY A 129 9.24 9.64 -14.37
N LEU A 130 10.04 8.97 -13.53
CA LEU A 130 9.61 8.29 -12.31
C LEU A 130 8.82 9.22 -11.40
N LYS A 131 7.82 8.64 -10.72
CA LYS A 131 7.00 9.33 -9.73
C LYS A 131 7.32 8.81 -8.34
N PRO A 132 7.44 9.67 -7.32
CA PRO A 132 7.63 9.21 -5.96
C PRO A 132 6.34 8.59 -5.41
N ALA A 133 6.45 7.61 -4.52
CA ALA A 133 5.33 7.01 -3.80
C ALA A 133 4.94 7.80 -2.54
N HIS A 134 5.82 8.68 -2.05
CA HIS A 134 5.62 9.55 -0.88
C HIS A 134 6.59 10.75 -0.94
N PRO A 135 6.46 11.79 -0.10
CA PRO A 135 7.31 12.99 -0.23
C PRO A 135 8.78 12.72 0.09
N ASP A 136 9.06 11.80 1.01
CA ASP A 136 10.40 11.55 1.55
C ASP A 136 11.20 10.46 0.79
N VAL A 137 10.92 10.24 -0.50
CA VAL A 137 11.61 9.20 -1.28
C VAL A 137 13.11 9.49 -1.33
N TYR A 138 13.91 8.53 -0.89
CA TYR A 138 15.36 8.61 -0.98
C TYR A 138 15.84 8.08 -2.34
N TRP A 139 16.74 8.84 -2.97
CA TRP A 139 17.32 8.48 -4.26
C TRP A 139 18.83 8.67 -4.24
N GLU A 140 19.58 7.57 -4.25
CA GLU A 140 21.04 7.61 -4.27
C GLU A 140 21.59 8.21 -5.57
N ASP A 141 22.64 9.04 -5.46
CA ASP A 141 23.34 9.63 -6.62
C ASP A 141 24.27 8.63 -7.33
N SER A 142 23.87 7.37 -7.46
CA SER A 142 24.63 6.29 -8.08
C SER A 142 24.29 6.12 -9.57
N ALA A 143 25.17 5.47 -10.33
CA ALA A 143 24.96 5.24 -11.76
C ALA A 143 23.77 4.30 -12.00
N GLU A 144 23.60 3.35 -11.09
CA GLU A 144 22.52 2.40 -10.99
C GLU A 144 21.19 3.13 -10.85
N CYS A 145 21.02 3.94 -9.80
CA CYS A 145 19.77 4.66 -9.56
C CYS A 145 19.43 5.65 -10.67
N LYS A 146 20.42 6.30 -11.30
CA LYS A 146 20.20 7.13 -12.50
C LYS A 146 19.71 6.32 -13.71
N ALA A 147 20.10 5.05 -13.81
CA ALA A 147 19.70 4.15 -14.87
C ALA A 147 18.38 3.41 -14.59
N PHE A 148 17.82 3.52 -13.37
CA PHE A 148 16.55 2.86 -13.04
C PHE A 148 15.41 3.40 -13.89
N ASP A 149 14.72 2.47 -14.56
CA ASP A 149 13.59 2.72 -15.42
C ASP A 149 12.62 1.55 -15.27
N VAL A 150 11.46 1.81 -14.71
CA VAL A 150 10.47 0.77 -14.39
C VAL A 150 9.94 0.07 -15.65
N GLU A 151 9.97 0.73 -16.80
CA GLU A 151 9.56 0.14 -18.08
C GLU A 151 10.54 -0.93 -18.56
N LYS A 152 11.79 -0.88 -18.07
CA LYS A 152 12.88 -1.79 -18.43
C LYS A 152 13.18 -2.84 -17.37
N VAL A 153 12.42 -2.86 -16.27
CA VAL A 153 12.55 -3.90 -15.25
C VAL A 153 12.15 -5.25 -15.85
N MET A 154 12.97 -6.26 -15.60
CA MET A 154 12.73 -7.62 -16.03
C MET A 154 12.36 -8.49 -14.83
N VAL A 155 11.38 -9.37 -15.00
CA VAL A 155 10.89 -10.30 -13.98
C VAL A 155 11.18 -11.72 -14.44
N TYR A 156 11.70 -12.57 -13.57
CA TYR A 156 11.94 -13.97 -13.90
C TYR A 156 10.62 -14.75 -13.96
N SER A 157 10.19 -15.27 -15.10
CA SER A 157 9.01 -16.15 -15.19
C SER A 157 9.40 -17.62 -15.07
N PHE A 158 8.71 -18.39 -14.22
CA PHE A 158 8.90 -19.84 -14.12
C PHE A 158 8.42 -20.58 -15.38
N SER A 159 7.36 -20.09 -16.03
CA SER A 159 6.72 -20.71 -17.20
C SER A 159 7.60 -20.56 -18.43
N ALA A 160 8.19 -19.37 -18.60
CA ALA A 160 9.12 -19.09 -19.68
C ALA A 160 10.56 -19.58 -19.36
N LYS A 161 10.88 -19.76 -18.06
CA LYS A 161 12.23 -20.03 -17.54
C LYS A 161 13.25 -18.98 -17.98
N GLU A 162 12.78 -17.75 -18.17
CA GLU A 162 13.58 -16.61 -18.60
C GLU A 162 13.03 -15.32 -17.99
N PHE A 163 13.81 -14.25 -18.14
CA PHE A 163 13.41 -12.93 -17.72
C PHE A 163 12.53 -12.27 -18.78
N GLU A 164 11.33 -11.88 -18.39
CA GLU A 164 10.37 -11.15 -19.24
C GLU A 164 10.23 -9.69 -18.76
N PRO A 165 9.96 -8.73 -19.65
CA PRO A 165 9.72 -7.35 -19.24
C PRO A 165 8.49 -7.24 -18.33
N LEU A 166 8.60 -6.47 -17.25
CA LEU A 166 7.46 -6.15 -16.37
C LEU A 166 6.36 -5.39 -17.13
N ASN A 167 6.74 -4.59 -18.14
CA ASN A 167 5.87 -3.64 -18.84
C ASN A 167 5.21 -2.61 -17.89
N GLY A 168 5.93 -2.23 -16.81
CA GLY A 168 5.51 -1.18 -15.90
C GLY A 168 5.48 0.19 -16.55
N LYS A 169 4.85 1.17 -15.90
CA LYS A 169 4.85 2.58 -16.33
C LYS A 169 5.17 3.48 -15.14
N PRO A 170 5.98 4.55 -15.30
CA PRO A 170 6.32 5.46 -14.20
C PRO A 170 5.12 6.02 -13.42
N ALA A 171 3.98 6.24 -14.09
CA ALA A 171 2.76 6.74 -13.46
C ALA A 171 1.94 5.67 -12.72
N ASP A 172 2.11 4.40 -13.09
CA ASP A 172 1.41 3.25 -12.50
C ASP A 172 2.32 2.50 -11.50
N ASN A 173 3.60 2.85 -11.43
CA ASN A 173 4.60 2.21 -10.56
C ASN A 173 5.48 3.27 -9.88
N PRO A 174 4.94 4.05 -8.94
CA PRO A 174 5.72 5.05 -8.23
C PRO A 174 6.81 4.38 -7.38
N VAL A 175 7.98 5.02 -7.30
CA VAL A 175 9.15 4.49 -6.59
C VAL A 175 9.12 4.89 -5.11
N ALA A 176 9.51 3.97 -4.23
CA ALA A 176 9.65 4.24 -2.80
C ALA A 176 11.11 4.53 -2.40
N GLY A 177 12.09 3.99 -3.14
CA GLY A 177 13.49 4.35 -2.94
C GLY A 177 14.45 3.68 -3.91
N CYS A 178 15.68 4.19 -3.98
CA CYS A 178 16.79 3.53 -4.66
C CYS A 178 18.08 3.69 -3.87
N TYR A 179 18.68 2.56 -3.47
CA TYR A 179 19.84 2.52 -2.59
C TYR A 179 20.60 1.19 -2.68
N GLY A 180 21.93 1.24 -2.68
CA GLY A 180 22.78 0.05 -2.57
C GLY A 180 22.66 -0.92 -3.75
N GLY A 181 22.31 -0.42 -4.95
CA GLY A 181 22.07 -1.26 -6.14
C GLY A 181 20.69 -1.95 -6.15
N TYR A 182 19.78 -1.53 -5.28
CA TYR A 182 18.39 -1.95 -5.25
C TYR A 182 17.46 -0.76 -5.48
N ALA A 183 16.30 -1.00 -6.09
CA ALA A 183 15.24 -0.02 -6.24
C ALA A 183 13.91 -0.66 -5.87
N THR A 184 13.05 0.09 -5.19
CA THR A 184 11.69 -0.36 -4.87
C THR A 184 10.65 0.54 -5.48
N TYR A 185 9.54 -0.09 -5.85
CA TYR A 185 8.42 0.60 -6.46
C TYR A 185 7.12 -0.11 -6.11
N VAL A 186 6.06 0.67 -6.02
CA VAL A 186 4.72 0.17 -5.75
C VAL A 186 4.27 -0.66 -6.95
N SER A 187 3.69 -1.83 -6.68
CA SER A 187 3.15 -2.74 -7.69
C SER A 187 2.13 -2.06 -8.59
N LEU A 188 1.13 -1.43 -7.99
CA LEU A 188 0.18 -0.48 -8.56
C LEU A 188 -0.32 0.43 -7.43
N PRO A 189 -0.44 1.75 -7.63
CA PRO A 189 -1.04 2.62 -6.62
C PRO A 189 -2.54 2.32 -6.50
N ASP A 190 -3.10 2.58 -5.31
CA ASP A 190 -4.52 2.38 -5.02
C ASP A 190 -5.43 3.02 -6.06
N ARG A 191 -5.04 4.17 -6.60
CA ARG A 191 -5.78 4.85 -7.67
C ARG A 191 -5.93 3.98 -8.92
N VAL A 192 -4.89 3.28 -9.33
CA VAL A 192 -4.90 2.47 -10.56
C VAL A 192 -5.65 1.16 -10.33
N LEU A 193 -5.44 0.50 -9.19
CA LEU A 193 -6.24 -0.66 -8.75
C LEU A 193 -7.71 -0.30 -8.67
N TYR A 194 -7.93 0.90 -8.10
CA TYR A 194 -9.05 1.82 -8.19
C TYR A 194 -9.65 1.76 -9.58
N GLU A 195 -9.32 2.75 -10.40
CA GLU A 195 -9.79 3.04 -11.77
C GLU A 195 -9.88 1.85 -12.73
N LYS A 196 -9.07 0.79 -12.58
CA LYS A 196 -9.07 -0.39 -13.46
C LYS A 196 -9.88 -1.59 -12.95
N GLU A 197 -10.50 -1.51 -11.77
CA GLU A 197 -11.31 -2.59 -11.18
C GLU A 197 -10.51 -3.88 -10.96
N LEU A 198 -9.28 -3.72 -10.46
CA LEU A 198 -8.39 -4.84 -10.26
C LEU A 198 -8.65 -5.45 -8.89
N SER A 199 -9.15 -6.68 -8.87
CA SER A 199 -9.13 -7.54 -7.69
C SER A 199 -7.91 -8.46 -7.74
N ASP A 200 -7.51 -8.96 -6.56
CA ASP A 200 -6.49 -10.03 -6.43
C ASP A 200 -5.09 -9.67 -6.96
N VAL A 201 -4.77 -8.38 -7.04
CA VAL A 201 -3.42 -7.90 -7.35
C VAL A 201 -2.71 -7.57 -6.05
N PHE A 202 -1.48 -8.04 -5.91
CA PHE A 202 -0.63 -7.71 -4.76
C PHE A 202 -0.51 -6.20 -4.59
N THR A 203 -0.77 -5.70 -3.38
CA THR A 203 -0.64 -4.30 -2.99
C THR A 203 0.56 -4.15 -2.05
N GLY A 204 1.65 -3.59 -2.58
CA GLY A 204 2.88 -3.38 -1.82
C GLY A 204 4.02 -2.97 -2.73
N LEU A 205 5.25 -3.24 -2.29
CA LEU A 205 6.46 -2.91 -3.03
C LEU A 205 7.06 -4.14 -3.71
N TYR A 206 7.55 -3.95 -4.92
CA TYR A 206 8.51 -4.88 -5.52
C TYR A 206 9.93 -4.35 -5.35
N VAL A 207 10.90 -5.28 -5.28
CA VAL A 207 12.32 -4.95 -5.21
C VAL A 207 13.00 -5.40 -6.50
N ALA A 208 13.62 -4.46 -7.20
CA ALA A 208 14.49 -4.75 -8.32
C ALA A 208 15.96 -4.63 -7.90
N LYS A 209 16.79 -5.57 -8.34
CA LYS A 209 18.24 -5.59 -8.14
C LYS A 209 18.95 -5.25 -9.44
N TRP A 210 19.99 -4.42 -9.37
CA TRP A 210 20.87 -4.16 -10.49
C TRP A 210 21.88 -5.31 -10.67
N ASP A 211 21.93 -5.92 -11.86
CA ASP A 211 22.88 -7.00 -12.19
C ASP A 211 24.20 -6.50 -12.82
N GLY A 212 24.35 -5.18 -12.95
CA GLY A 212 25.44 -4.53 -13.69
C GLY A 212 25.03 -4.02 -15.08
N LYS A 213 23.87 -4.45 -15.60
CA LYS A 213 23.35 -4.07 -16.93
C LYS A 213 21.85 -3.84 -16.98
N ARG A 214 21.09 -4.55 -16.15
CA ARG A 214 19.62 -4.57 -16.14
C ARG A 214 19.11 -4.62 -14.71
N TRP A 215 17.87 -4.18 -14.55
CA TRP A 215 17.10 -4.29 -13.32
C TRP A 215 16.28 -5.56 -13.35
N LEU A 216 16.48 -6.43 -12.35
CA LEU A 216 15.87 -7.75 -12.29
C LEU A 216 15.05 -7.92 -11.01
N VAL A 217 13.89 -8.56 -11.13
CA VAL A 217 13.11 -9.09 -10.01
C VAL A 217 13.17 -10.62 -10.09
N ASN A 218 13.82 -11.23 -9.10
CA ASN A 218 14.12 -12.67 -9.12
C ASN A 218 13.18 -13.50 -8.24
N HIS A 219 12.46 -12.85 -7.33
CA HIS A 219 11.68 -13.53 -6.30
C HIS A 219 10.23 -13.66 -6.75
N MET A 220 9.90 -14.82 -7.30
CA MET A 220 8.54 -15.24 -7.55
C MET A 220 8.20 -16.43 -6.68
N ASP A 221 6.96 -16.49 -6.23
CA ASP A 221 6.35 -17.66 -5.63
C ASP A 221 5.44 -18.34 -6.66
N GLU A 222 5.38 -19.66 -6.63
CA GLU A 222 4.46 -20.47 -7.42
C GLU A 222 3.51 -21.17 -6.45
N THR A 223 2.34 -20.58 -6.24
CA THR A 223 1.28 -21.19 -5.43
C THR A 223 0.16 -21.65 -6.35
N ASP A 224 -0.23 -22.92 -6.25
CA ASP A 224 -1.29 -23.53 -7.05
C ASP A 224 -1.13 -23.37 -8.58
N GLY A 225 0.11 -23.29 -9.07
CA GLY A 225 0.44 -23.11 -10.48
C GLY A 225 0.28 -21.68 -11.01
N VAL A 226 0.05 -20.71 -10.10
CA VAL A 226 0.03 -19.28 -10.42
C VAL A 226 1.35 -18.67 -9.96
N GLU A 227 2.07 -18.11 -10.93
CA GLU A 227 3.28 -17.33 -10.67
C GLU A 227 2.90 -15.96 -10.13
N SER A 228 3.41 -15.63 -8.95
CA SER A 228 3.20 -14.32 -8.32
C SER A 228 4.54 -13.73 -7.90
N LEU A 229 4.69 -12.42 -8.09
CA LEU A 229 5.86 -11.71 -7.57
C LEU A 229 5.77 -11.67 -6.04
N ILE A 230 6.87 -12.03 -5.37
CA ILE A 230 6.95 -11.82 -3.92
C ILE A 230 7.18 -10.34 -3.69
N GLY A 231 6.22 -9.70 -3.04
CA GLY A 231 6.30 -8.29 -2.69
C GLY A 231 6.44 -8.06 -1.20
N LEU A 232 6.83 -6.84 -0.86
CA LEU A 232 7.00 -6.34 0.50
C LEU A 232 5.80 -5.50 0.90
N SER A 233 5.25 -5.74 2.08
CA SER A 233 4.33 -4.78 2.69
C SER A 233 5.05 -3.46 2.99
N THR A 234 4.33 -2.35 2.86
CA THR A 234 4.86 -1.03 3.22
C THR A 234 4.97 -0.89 4.75
N TYR A 235 5.84 0.00 5.22
CA TYR A 235 5.99 0.26 6.66
C TYR A 235 4.67 0.52 7.39
N PRO A 236 3.75 1.38 6.90
CA PRO A 236 2.45 1.56 7.54
C PRO A 236 1.68 0.26 7.84
N LEU A 237 1.79 -0.74 6.95
CA LEU A 237 1.06 -2.02 7.05
C LEU A 237 1.78 -3.07 7.91
N THR A 238 3.08 -2.91 8.15
CA THR A 238 3.86 -3.80 9.02
C THR A 238 3.87 -3.35 10.48
N ARG A 239 3.35 -2.15 10.78
CA ARG A 239 3.25 -1.60 12.13
C ARG A 239 1.99 -2.10 12.84
N ALA A 240 2.13 -2.41 14.12
CA ALA A 240 1.04 -2.70 15.04
C ALA A 240 1.49 -2.37 16.46
N PHE A 241 0.57 -1.85 17.28
CA PHE A 241 0.85 -1.56 18.68
C PHE A 241 -0.37 -1.85 19.53
N PRO A 242 -0.29 -2.82 20.47
CA PRO A 242 0.85 -3.71 20.68
C PRO A 242 0.98 -4.73 19.51
N ASP A 243 2.21 -5.13 19.21
CA ASP A 243 2.46 -6.34 18.42
C ASP A 243 2.54 -7.52 19.39
N PRO A 244 1.71 -8.58 19.21
CA PRO A 244 1.64 -9.69 20.16
C PRO A 244 2.94 -10.50 20.24
N GLU A 245 3.75 -10.48 19.18
CA GLU A 245 5.07 -11.10 19.15
C GLU A 245 6.19 -10.17 19.66
N GLY A 246 5.85 -8.92 20.03
CA GLY A 246 6.80 -7.90 20.46
C GLY A 246 7.77 -7.46 19.37
N ARG A 247 7.43 -7.68 18.09
CA ARG A 247 8.27 -7.29 16.94
C ARG A 247 8.03 -5.83 16.57
N THR A 248 9.09 -5.15 16.16
CA THR A 248 8.99 -3.82 15.53
C THR A 248 8.81 -3.98 14.02
N ALA A 249 8.28 -2.96 13.34
CA ALA A 249 8.15 -2.98 11.89
C ALA A 249 9.51 -3.13 11.22
N ALA A 250 10.56 -2.53 11.78
CA ALA A 250 11.94 -2.70 11.32
C ALA A 250 12.42 -4.16 11.38
N VAL A 251 12.07 -4.91 12.43
CA VAL A 251 12.41 -6.35 12.53
C VAL A 251 11.66 -7.18 11.49
N VAL A 252 10.37 -6.90 11.30
CA VAL A 252 9.55 -7.58 10.28
C VAL A 252 10.11 -7.33 8.88
N ILE A 253 10.39 -6.07 8.56
CA ILE A 253 10.97 -5.68 7.26
C ILE A 253 12.34 -6.30 7.04
N GLN A 254 13.24 -6.24 8.03
CA GLN A 254 14.57 -6.82 7.89
C GLN A 254 14.49 -8.32 7.59
N LYS A 255 13.62 -9.05 8.32
CA LYS A 255 13.40 -10.47 8.05
C LYS A 255 12.96 -10.72 6.61
N THR A 256 12.02 -9.93 6.09
CA THR A 256 11.56 -10.11 4.70
C THR A 256 12.64 -9.73 3.68
N LEU A 257 13.47 -8.72 3.95
CA LEU A 257 14.62 -8.39 3.10
C LEU A 257 15.64 -9.54 3.08
N ASP A 258 15.92 -10.14 4.24
CA ASP A 258 16.80 -11.30 4.35
C ASP A 258 16.25 -12.50 3.56
N ASP A 259 14.94 -12.77 3.65
CA ASP A 259 14.25 -13.83 2.89
C ASP A 259 14.31 -13.58 1.36
N LEU A 260 14.40 -12.30 0.94
CA LEU A 260 14.60 -11.88 -0.45
C LEU A 260 16.08 -11.75 -0.84
N GLU A 261 17.03 -12.14 0.00
CA GLU A 261 18.47 -11.97 -0.25
C GLU A 261 18.85 -10.51 -0.60
N VAL A 262 18.12 -9.54 -0.04
CA VAL A 262 18.37 -8.10 -0.17
C VAL A 262 19.14 -7.64 1.05
N SER A 263 20.35 -7.14 0.82
CA SER A 263 21.22 -6.62 1.88
C SER A 263 21.49 -5.15 1.65
N VAL A 264 20.89 -4.30 2.49
CA VAL A 264 21.17 -2.86 2.58
C VAL A 264 21.44 -2.50 4.03
N ASP A 265 22.33 -1.54 4.28
CA ASP A 265 22.65 -1.06 5.63
C ASP A 265 21.59 -0.11 6.21
N ASP A 266 20.70 0.41 5.36
CA ASP A 266 19.62 1.31 5.74
C ASP A 266 18.35 0.98 4.93
N PRO A 267 17.46 0.13 5.46
CA PRO A 267 16.20 -0.25 4.80
C PRO A 267 15.24 0.92 4.52
N GLU A 268 15.26 1.99 5.33
CA GLU A 268 14.35 3.13 5.14
C GLU A 268 14.68 3.94 3.89
N LYS A 269 15.95 4.00 3.49
CA LYS A 269 16.35 4.58 2.19
C LYS A 269 15.83 3.80 1.00
N LEU A 270 15.60 2.50 1.18
CA LEU A 270 15.09 1.63 0.12
C LEU A 270 13.57 1.58 0.11
N LEU A 271 12.91 1.54 1.27
CA LEU A 271 11.48 1.23 1.40
C LEU A 271 10.60 2.43 1.77
N GLY A 272 11.22 3.58 2.04
CA GLY A 272 10.55 4.75 2.57
C GLY A 272 10.62 4.84 4.10
N PRO A 273 10.10 5.92 4.69
CA PRO A 273 10.22 6.16 6.13
C PRO A 273 9.38 5.15 6.92
N ASN A 274 9.96 4.67 8.03
CA ASN A 274 9.26 3.83 8.99
C ASN A 274 8.28 4.68 9.82
N ARG A 275 7.08 4.96 9.29
CA ARG A 275 6.02 5.75 9.93
C ARG A 275 4.62 5.19 9.71
N SER A 276 3.64 5.68 10.47
CA SER A 276 2.26 5.19 10.49
C SER A 276 1.44 5.49 9.23
N ALA A 277 1.78 6.53 8.50
CA ALA A 277 1.13 6.89 7.24
C ALA A 277 2.15 7.52 6.28
N TRP A 278 2.06 7.19 4.99
CA TRP A 278 2.85 7.87 3.95
C TRP A 278 2.17 9.11 3.37
N ALA A 279 0.94 9.39 3.80
CA ALA A 279 0.21 10.59 3.45
C ALA A 279 1.02 11.86 3.81
N PRO A 280 0.97 12.91 2.98
CA PRO A 280 1.59 14.19 3.30
C PRO A 280 1.01 14.77 4.59
N THR A 281 1.89 15.18 5.50
CA THR A 281 1.52 15.86 6.75
C THR A 281 1.57 17.39 6.65
N GLU A 282 1.94 17.93 5.49
CA GLU A 282 1.96 19.37 5.24
C GLU A 282 0.56 19.93 4.98
N PRO A 283 0.27 21.18 5.40
CA PRO A 283 -0.98 21.85 5.10
C PRO A 283 -1.24 21.98 3.61
N ALA A 284 -2.43 21.56 3.16
CA ALA A 284 -2.90 21.87 1.82
C ALA A 284 -3.11 23.39 1.67
N ALA A 285 -2.89 23.90 0.47
CA ALA A 285 -3.07 25.33 0.18
C ALA A 285 -4.55 25.78 0.30
N SER A 286 -5.50 24.87 0.11
CA SER A 286 -6.94 25.13 0.27
C SER A 286 -7.78 23.85 0.31
N THR A 287 -9.02 23.97 0.78
CA THR A 287 -10.09 22.97 0.60
C THR A 287 -10.88 23.26 -0.68
N ALA A 288 -11.52 22.24 -1.24
CA ALA A 288 -12.40 22.32 -2.39
C ALA A 288 -13.72 21.58 -2.12
N ASP A 289 -14.84 22.11 -2.62
CA ASP A 289 -16.13 21.44 -2.55
C ASP A 289 -16.20 20.34 -3.61
N PHE A 290 -16.75 19.18 -3.24
CA PHE A 290 -17.16 18.15 -4.19
C PHE A 290 -18.67 17.89 -4.07
N ASN A 291 -19.27 17.47 -5.17
CA ASN A 291 -20.69 17.11 -5.22
C ASN A 291 -20.91 16.04 -6.28
N GLU A 292 -21.09 14.81 -5.82
CA GLU A 292 -21.31 13.63 -6.64
C GLU A 292 -22.64 12.98 -6.25
N SER A 293 -23.10 12.00 -7.03
CA SER A 293 -24.38 11.32 -6.82
C SER A 293 -24.63 11.01 -5.35
N GLY A 294 -25.60 11.71 -4.75
CA GLY A 294 -26.01 11.48 -3.37
C GLY A 294 -25.09 12.02 -2.26
N VAL A 295 -23.90 12.56 -2.54
CA VAL A 295 -22.96 13.05 -1.51
C VAL A 295 -22.28 14.35 -1.93
N SER A 296 -22.16 15.29 -1.00
CA SER A 296 -21.35 16.49 -1.16
C SER A 296 -20.51 16.73 0.09
N GLY A 297 -19.41 17.45 -0.03
CA GLY A 297 -18.57 17.79 1.12
C GLY A 297 -17.33 18.60 0.74
N ASN A 298 -16.41 18.68 1.69
CA ASN A 298 -15.13 19.36 1.51
C ASN A 298 -14.04 18.30 1.33
N GLN A 299 -13.09 18.54 0.45
CA GLN A 299 -11.87 17.75 0.31
C GLN A 299 -10.64 18.66 0.30
N ARG A 300 -9.45 18.11 0.53
CA ARG A 300 -8.22 18.84 0.21
C ARG A 300 -8.11 19.05 -1.30
N SER A 301 -7.58 20.21 -1.70
CA SER A 301 -7.42 20.56 -3.11
C SER A 301 -6.42 19.69 -3.89
N ASP A 302 -5.49 19.04 -3.19
CA ASP A 302 -4.52 18.11 -3.75
C ASP A 302 -5.03 16.66 -3.79
N TRP A 303 -6.23 16.39 -3.28
CA TRP A 303 -6.87 15.08 -3.40
C TRP A 303 -7.62 14.96 -4.72
N LYS A 304 -7.44 13.81 -5.37
CA LYS A 304 -8.17 13.44 -6.57
C LYS A 304 -9.33 12.53 -6.20
N LEU A 305 -10.55 13.02 -6.44
CA LEU A 305 -11.76 12.20 -6.37
C LEU A 305 -11.90 11.32 -7.61
N VAL A 306 -12.18 10.04 -7.38
CA VAL A 306 -12.68 9.10 -8.37
C VAL A 306 -13.94 8.45 -7.82
N THR A 307 -15.01 8.46 -8.60
CA THR A 307 -16.30 7.89 -8.23
C THR A 307 -16.62 6.66 -9.07
N ARG A 308 -17.42 5.78 -8.48
CA ARG A 308 -18.00 4.62 -9.13
C ARG A 308 -19.37 4.33 -8.59
N ASP A 309 -20.25 3.94 -9.50
CA ASP A 309 -21.57 3.46 -9.14
C ASP A 309 -21.67 2.01 -9.62
N ARG A 310 -21.98 1.09 -8.71
CA ARG A 310 -22.28 -0.30 -9.05
C ARG A 310 -23.65 -0.68 -8.53
N LYS A 311 -24.30 -1.61 -9.23
CA LYS A 311 -25.56 -2.19 -8.81
C LYS A 311 -25.32 -3.63 -8.37
N GLN A 312 -25.71 -3.95 -7.14
CA GLN A 312 -25.72 -5.29 -6.59
C GLN A 312 -27.15 -5.63 -6.18
N ASP A 313 -27.77 -6.57 -6.88
CA ASP A 313 -29.19 -6.90 -6.74
C ASP A 313 -30.08 -5.65 -6.89
N ASP A 314 -30.89 -5.33 -5.87
CA ASP A 314 -31.72 -4.13 -5.81
C ASP A 314 -31.02 -2.94 -5.12
N THR A 315 -29.72 -3.06 -4.82
CA THR A 315 -28.94 -2.03 -4.14
C THR A 315 -28.01 -1.29 -5.10
N ILE A 316 -28.08 0.04 -5.06
CA ILE A 316 -27.12 0.94 -5.68
C ILE A 316 -26.02 1.22 -4.67
N ILE A 317 -24.77 1.13 -5.10
CA ILE A 317 -23.58 1.35 -4.29
C ILE A 317 -22.76 2.44 -4.98
N ASP A 318 -22.72 3.62 -4.37
CA ASP A 318 -21.90 4.75 -4.82
C ASP A 318 -20.60 4.73 -4.01
N GLU A 319 -19.49 4.39 -4.66
CA GLU A 319 -18.15 4.38 -4.09
C GLU A 319 -17.41 5.66 -4.50
N LEU A 320 -16.92 6.40 -3.52
CA LEU A 320 -16.10 7.58 -3.70
C LEU A 320 -14.74 7.32 -3.06
N ARG A 321 -13.67 7.43 -3.84
CA ARG A 321 -12.29 7.38 -3.32
C ARG A 321 -11.54 8.65 -3.62
N PHE A 322 -10.86 9.14 -2.60
CA PHE A 322 -10.03 10.33 -2.61
C PHE A 322 -8.59 9.87 -2.53
N PHE A 323 -7.83 10.12 -3.58
CA PHE A 323 -6.41 9.74 -3.67
C PHE A 323 -5.54 10.96 -3.42
N ASP A 324 -4.45 10.78 -2.67
CA ASP A 324 -3.42 11.81 -2.55
C ASP A 324 -2.67 12.01 -3.89
N GLN A 325 -1.78 12.99 -3.92
CA GLN A 325 -0.98 13.30 -5.11
C GLN A 325 -0.05 12.15 -5.57
N TYR A 326 0.19 11.15 -4.72
CA TYR A 326 1.00 9.97 -5.01
C TYR A 326 0.16 8.75 -5.43
N GLY A 327 -1.17 8.86 -5.37
CA GLY A 327 -2.11 7.84 -5.79
C GLY A 327 -2.52 6.86 -4.68
N ALA A 328 -2.14 7.10 -3.43
CA ALA A 328 -2.59 6.34 -2.27
C ALA A 328 -3.97 6.82 -1.81
N THR A 329 -4.80 5.93 -1.26
CA THR A 329 -6.13 6.30 -0.75
C THR A 329 -5.98 7.17 0.50
N ALA A 330 -6.38 8.43 0.41
CA ALA A 330 -6.43 9.35 1.54
C ALA A 330 -7.75 9.21 2.32
N ALA A 331 -8.86 9.08 1.61
CA ALA A 331 -10.18 8.81 2.19
C ALA A 331 -11.05 8.01 1.22
N SER A 332 -12.04 7.31 1.76
CA SER A 332 -13.05 6.58 1.01
C SER A 332 -14.42 6.72 1.67
N LEU A 333 -15.45 6.71 0.83
CA LEU A 333 -16.84 6.67 1.25
C LEU A 333 -17.57 5.68 0.35
N THR A 334 -18.34 4.78 0.96
CA THR A 334 -19.22 3.88 0.22
C THR A 334 -20.64 4.14 0.68
N VAL A 335 -21.54 4.50 -0.25
CA VAL A 335 -22.95 4.80 0.03
C VAL A 335 -23.83 3.70 -0.55
N TRP A 336 -24.71 3.13 0.26
CA TRP A 336 -25.63 2.08 -0.15
C TRP A 336 -27.07 2.59 -0.20
N SER A 337 -27.83 2.22 -1.23
CA SER A 337 -29.21 2.65 -1.46
C SER A 337 -30.05 1.58 -2.18
N PRO A 338 -31.02 0.91 -1.52
CA PRO A 338 -31.33 0.97 -0.08
C PRO A 338 -30.24 0.28 0.76
N SER A 339 -30.19 0.56 2.06
CA SER A 339 -29.24 -0.11 2.96
C SER A 339 -29.57 -1.61 3.08
N PRO A 340 -28.66 -2.54 2.74
CA PRO A 340 -28.79 -3.94 3.11
C PRO A 340 -28.61 -4.10 4.62
N GLU A 341 -29.15 -5.16 5.21
CA GLU A 341 -28.74 -5.57 6.56
C GLU A 341 -27.23 -5.84 6.56
N ALA A 342 -26.52 -5.24 7.52
CA ALA A 342 -25.09 -5.44 7.67
C ALA A 342 -24.84 -6.57 8.69
N GLU A 343 -24.17 -7.62 8.25
CA GLU A 343 -23.69 -8.67 9.15
C GLU A 343 -22.37 -8.23 9.79
N CYS A 344 -22.16 -8.60 11.05
CA CYS A 344 -20.85 -8.45 11.66
C CYS A 344 -19.96 -9.61 11.25
N TYR A 345 -18.83 -9.31 10.60
CA TYR A 345 -17.90 -10.32 10.10
C TYR A 345 -16.86 -10.78 11.14
N ASP A 346 -16.59 -9.97 12.17
CA ASP A 346 -15.48 -10.21 13.11
C ASP A 346 -15.93 -10.23 14.59
N PRO A 347 -16.67 -11.26 15.04
CA PRO A 347 -17.19 -11.33 16.41
C PRO A 347 -16.11 -11.55 17.50
N GLY A 348 -14.92 -12.00 17.11
CA GLY A 348 -13.77 -12.18 18.00
C GLY A 348 -12.97 -10.90 18.26
N THR A 349 -13.14 -9.89 17.41
CA THR A 349 -12.39 -8.62 17.46
C THR A 349 -13.01 -7.68 18.51
N THR A 350 -12.16 -6.93 19.20
CA THR A 350 -12.57 -5.85 20.11
C THR A 350 -12.14 -4.50 19.56
N TYR A 351 -12.71 -3.41 20.07
CA TYR A 351 -12.28 -2.06 19.70
C TYR A 351 -12.03 -1.17 20.92
N GLU A 352 -11.18 -0.16 20.71
CA GLU A 352 -11.03 1.03 21.55
C GLU A 352 -11.11 2.30 20.70
N ILE A 353 -11.86 3.29 21.19
CA ILE A 353 -11.92 4.65 20.65
C ILE A 353 -10.88 5.49 21.39
N LEU A 354 -9.81 5.83 20.69
CA LEU A 354 -8.67 6.58 21.25
C LEU A 354 -8.94 8.08 21.28
N ALA A 355 -9.58 8.60 20.24
CA ALA A 355 -9.96 10.00 20.11
C ALA A 355 -11.29 10.12 19.40
N ARG A 356 -11.98 11.23 19.64
CA ARG A 356 -13.29 11.54 19.05
C ARG A 356 -13.43 13.04 18.84
N GLU A 357 -13.93 13.42 17.66
CA GLU A 357 -14.32 14.77 17.30
C GLU A 357 -15.76 14.77 16.79
N ASP A 358 -16.62 15.59 17.39
CA ASP A 358 -18.04 15.66 17.03
C ASP A 358 -18.22 16.31 15.65
N ILE A 359 -19.10 15.72 14.84
CA ILE A 359 -19.45 16.28 13.52
C ILE A 359 -20.96 16.51 13.40
N ASP A 360 -21.35 17.32 12.42
CA ASP A 360 -22.74 17.73 12.19
C ASP A 360 -23.56 16.69 11.38
N LEU A 361 -22.94 15.60 10.93
CA LEU A 361 -23.63 14.52 10.23
C LEU A 361 -24.53 13.74 11.20
N LYS A 362 -25.78 13.51 10.78
CA LYS A 362 -26.79 12.79 11.56
C LYS A 362 -27.14 11.46 10.93
N ALA A 363 -26.95 10.39 11.69
CA ALA A 363 -27.49 9.08 11.44
C ALA A 363 -28.91 8.96 11.98
N LYS A 364 -29.59 7.88 11.59
CA LYS A 364 -30.87 7.47 12.18
C LYS A 364 -30.73 7.15 13.67
N ALA A 365 -29.59 6.61 14.08
CA ALA A 365 -29.28 6.30 15.48
C ALA A 365 -28.95 7.56 16.33
N GLY A 366 -28.52 8.65 15.70
CA GLY A 366 -28.21 9.90 16.39
C GLY A 366 -27.15 10.74 15.69
N ALA A 367 -26.55 11.65 16.46
CA ALA A 367 -25.42 12.43 15.98
C ALA A 367 -24.16 11.57 15.89
N LEU A 368 -23.32 11.85 14.89
CA LEU A 368 -22.06 11.14 14.67
C LEU A 368 -20.86 11.95 15.19
N SER A 369 -19.75 11.24 15.29
CA SER A 369 -18.42 11.78 15.54
C SER A 369 -17.41 11.05 14.64
N VAL A 370 -16.31 11.71 14.32
CA VAL A 370 -15.12 11.09 13.72
C VAL A 370 -14.27 10.57 14.87
N ALA A 371 -13.74 9.36 14.74
CA ALA A 371 -12.93 8.73 15.77
C ALA A 371 -11.74 7.99 15.17
N LEU A 372 -10.63 7.98 15.92
CA LEU A 372 -9.58 6.98 15.70
C LEU A 372 -9.99 5.73 16.47
N VAL A 373 -10.37 4.69 15.73
CA VAL A 373 -10.81 3.40 16.29
C VAL A 373 -9.68 2.40 16.09
N THR A 374 -9.20 1.82 17.18
CA THR A 374 -8.25 0.71 17.16
C THR A 374 -9.01 -0.59 17.38
N SER A 375 -8.81 -1.53 16.47
CA SER A 375 -9.36 -2.89 16.56
C SER A 375 -8.25 -3.84 16.98
N THR A 376 -8.55 -4.69 17.97
CA THR A 376 -7.67 -5.76 18.44
C THR A 376 -8.23 -7.10 17.98
N ASP A 377 -7.50 -7.81 17.13
CA ASP A 377 -7.89 -9.14 16.65
C ASP A 377 -7.71 -10.24 17.70
N GLU A 378 -8.11 -11.47 17.39
CA GLU A 378 -7.99 -12.62 18.29
C GLU A 378 -6.54 -12.97 18.66
N SER A 379 -5.57 -12.56 17.83
CA SER A 379 -4.15 -12.74 18.09
C SER A 379 -3.56 -11.66 19.00
N GLY A 380 -4.34 -10.62 19.32
CA GLY A 380 -3.90 -9.46 20.09
C GLY A 380 -3.19 -8.40 19.26
N ARG A 381 -3.27 -8.47 17.92
CA ARG A 381 -2.70 -7.46 17.04
C ARG A 381 -3.66 -6.29 16.90
N GLU A 382 -3.12 -5.08 17.06
CA GLU A 382 -3.88 -3.84 16.97
C GLU A 382 -3.62 -3.09 15.68
N LEU A 383 -4.72 -2.69 15.03
CA LEU A 383 -4.74 -1.88 13.82
C LEU A 383 -5.78 -0.77 13.99
N SER A 384 -5.49 0.42 13.49
CA SER A 384 -6.39 1.57 13.64
C SER A 384 -6.98 2.02 12.31
N ALA A 385 -8.12 2.66 12.35
CA ALA A 385 -8.69 3.39 11.23
C ALA A 385 -9.40 4.65 11.73
N VAL A 386 -9.46 5.68 10.87
CA VAL A 386 -10.36 6.81 11.11
C VAL A 386 -11.75 6.41 10.65
N SER A 387 -12.71 6.47 11.57
CA SER A 387 -14.06 5.98 11.35
C SER A 387 -15.11 6.96 11.85
N LEU A 388 -16.29 6.90 11.24
CA LEU A 388 -17.52 7.47 11.75
C LEU A 388 -18.09 6.55 12.83
N VAL A 389 -18.44 7.12 13.98
CA VAL A 389 -19.06 6.39 15.10
C VAL A 389 -20.23 7.19 15.65
N ASP A 390 -21.16 6.50 16.33
CA ASP A 390 -22.17 7.19 17.12
C ASP A 390 -21.49 8.06 18.19
N ARG A 391 -21.97 9.29 18.36
CA ARG A 391 -21.40 10.24 19.34
C ARG A 391 -21.41 9.70 20.78
N ASN A 392 -22.31 8.77 21.07
CA ASN A 392 -22.45 8.14 22.37
C ASN A 392 -21.96 6.69 22.39
N ALA A 393 -21.26 6.22 21.34
CA ALA A 393 -20.66 4.89 21.33
C ALA A 393 -19.73 4.74 22.55
N ALA A 394 -19.75 3.54 23.14
CA ALA A 394 -18.87 3.21 24.26
C ALA A 394 -17.40 3.39 23.85
N LYS A 395 -16.53 3.73 24.81
CA LYS A 395 -15.10 3.91 24.51
C LYS A 395 -14.46 2.60 24.04
N SER A 396 -14.98 1.45 24.48
CA SER A 396 -14.48 0.14 24.10
C SER A 396 -15.61 -0.87 24.08
N GLY A 397 -15.45 -1.93 23.30
CA GLY A 397 -16.43 -3.02 23.20
C GLY A 397 -15.98 -4.11 22.24
N LYS A 398 -16.93 -4.91 21.77
CA LYS A 398 -16.71 -5.85 20.67
C LYS A 398 -16.83 -5.10 19.35
N ALA A 399 -16.07 -5.50 18.32
CA ALA A 399 -16.14 -4.86 17.01
C ALA A 399 -17.58 -4.80 16.47
N CYS A 400 -18.38 -5.83 16.72
CA CYS A 400 -19.80 -5.88 16.35
C CYS A 400 -20.72 -4.89 17.10
N ASP A 401 -20.24 -4.24 18.16
CA ASP A 401 -21.01 -3.17 18.82
C ASP A 401 -20.92 -1.86 18.02
N LEU A 402 -19.93 -1.73 17.11
CA LEU A 402 -19.89 -0.66 16.13
C LEU A 402 -20.60 -1.11 14.85
N PRO A 403 -21.46 -0.24 14.26
CA PRO A 403 -22.14 -0.60 13.03
C PRO A 403 -21.13 -0.67 11.87
N ALA A 404 -21.12 -1.77 11.11
CA ALA A 404 -20.35 -1.85 9.87
C ALA A 404 -20.81 -0.82 8.82
N ARG A 405 -22.08 -0.42 8.88
CA ARG A 405 -22.67 0.65 8.08
C ARG A 405 -23.57 1.54 8.91
N ILE A 406 -23.47 2.84 8.71
CA ILE A 406 -24.25 3.85 9.41
C ILE A 406 -25.48 4.20 8.60
N GLU A 407 -26.66 3.81 9.08
CA GLU A 407 -27.93 4.20 8.48
C GLU A 407 -28.19 5.70 8.66
N LEU A 408 -28.46 6.39 7.55
CA LEU A 408 -28.80 7.81 7.53
C LEU A 408 -30.32 8.01 7.55
N THR A 409 -30.74 9.23 7.89
CA THR A 409 -32.17 9.57 7.99
C THR A 409 -32.94 9.50 6.66
N ASN A 410 -32.23 9.49 5.54
CA ASN A 410 -32.80 9.39 4.18
C ASN A 410 -32.89 7.94 3.66
N GLY A 411 -32.59 6.93 4.48
CA GLY A 411 -32.68 5.50 4.11
C GLY A 411 -31.46 4.95 3.36
N LYS A 412 -30.44 5.79 3.12
CA LYS A 412 -29.12 5.36 2.66
C LYS A 412 -28.26 4.93 3.83
N SER A 413 -27.17 4.21 3.58
CA SER A 413 -26.14 3.96 4.60
C SER A 413 -24.73 4.25 4.09
N LEU A 414 -23.84 4.62 5.02
CA LEU A 414 -22.42 4.85 4.76
C LEU A 414 -21.58 3.74 5.39
N GLU A 415 -20.50 3.33 4.72
CA GLU A 415 -19.45 2.57 5.37
C GLU A 415 -18.83 3.35 6.53
N PHE A 416 -18.53 2.66 7.64
CA PHE A 416 -18.08 3.30 8.87
C PHE A 416 -16.64 3.83 8.79
N SER A 417 -15.75 3.18 8.03
CA SER A 417 -14.34 3.57 7.90
C SER A 417 -14.15 4.62 6.81
N ILE A 418 -13.42 5.69 7.14
CA ILE A 418 -13.07 6.77 6.22
C ILE A 418 -11.70 6.52 5.58
N THR A 419 -10.73 6.02 6.34
CA THR A 419 -9.37 5.78 5.83
C THR A 419 -9.08 4.31 5.66
N PRO A 420 -8.06 3.96 4.85
CA PRO A 420 -7.36 2.70 5.00
C PRO A 420 -6.83 2.50 6.42
N VAL A 421 -6.41 1.27 6.69
CA VAL A 421 -5.79 0.89 7.96
C VAL A 421 -4.50 1.68 8.21
N LEU A 422 -4.33 2.13 9.44
CA LEU A 422 -3.15 2.78 10.00
C LEU A 422 -2.50 1.84 11.02
N GLY A 423 -1.17 1.72 10.96
CA GLY A 423 -0.38 0.97 11.93
C GLY A 423 0.50 1.91 12.74
N PHE A 424 0.54 1.73 14.06
CA PHE A 424 1.40 2.49 14.98
C PHE A 424 2.38 1.55 15.67
N GLU A 425 3.60 1.99 15.97
CA GLU A 425 4.54 1.21 16.80
C GLU A 425 4.46 1.59 18.28
N THR A 426 3.93 2.77 18.59
CA THR A 426 3.82 3.27 19.96
C THR A 426 2.59 4.15 20.17
N ALA A 427 2.16 4.30 21.43
CA ALA A 427 1.14 5.27 21.82
C ALA A 427 1.56 6.73 21.53
N ASN A 428 2.87 7.04 21.53
CA ASN A 428 3.34 8.39 21.19
C ASN A 428 3.07 8.71 19.72
N GLU A 429 3.26 7.75 18.82
CA GLU A 429 2.95 7.95 17.39
C GLU A 429 1.46 8.11 17.13
N GLN A 430 0.61 7.40 17.89
CA GLN A 430 -0.83 7.63 17.86
C GLN A 430 -1.13 9.09 18.21
N GLN A 431 -0.52 9.60 19.28
CA GLN A 431 -0.70 10.98 19.70
C GLN A 431 -0.14 12.00 18.69
N GLU A 432 0.98 11.70 18.04
CA GLU A 432 1.55 12.53 16.96
C GLU A 432 0.61 12.57 15.75
N PHE A 433 0.02 11.44 15.37
CA PHE A 433 -0.99 11.39 14.32
C PHE A 433 -2.23 12.22 14.66
N LEU A 434 -2.75 12.10 15.89
CA LEU A 434 -3.90 12.89 16.35
C LEU A 434 -3.62 14.40 16.38
N ASN A 435 -2.35 14.79 16.51
CA ASN A 435 -1.91 16.18 16.45
C ASN A 435 -1.48 16.62 15.04
N SER A 436 -1.57 15.72 14.05
CA SER A 436 -1.11 15.99 12.68
C SER A 436 -2.17 16.72 11.85
N GLN A 437 -1.71 17.45 10.83
CA GLN A 437 -2.59 18.05 9.84
C GLN A 437 -3.45 16.98 9.13
N TYR A 438 -2.92 15.78 8.92
CA TYR A 438 -3.66 14.71 8.25
C TYR A 438 -4.91 14.29 9.05
N TRP A 439 -4.82 14.21 10.38
CA TRP A 439 -5.99 14.02 11.23
C TRP A 439 -7.00 15.17 11.10
N THR A 440 -6.52 16.41 11.16
CA THR A 440 -7.37 17.60 10.97
C THR A 440 -8.11 17.58 9.63
N ASP A 441 -7.42 17.23 8.54
CA ASP A 441 -7.99 17.16 7.21
C ASP A 441 -9.08 16.09 7.10
N LEU A 442 -8.92 14.96 7.78
CA LEU A 442 -9.91 13.88 7.82
C LEU A 442 -11.14 14.27 8.64
N VAL A 443 -10.95 14.98 9.75
CA VAL A 443 -12.05 15.54 10.55
C VAL A 443 -12.82 16.58 9.74
N ASP A 444 -12.13 17.49 9.04
CA ASP A 444 -12.75 18.51 8.19
C ASP A 444 -13.48 17.89 6.98
N PHE A 445 -12.88 16.87 6.37
CA PHE A 445 -13.50 16.09 5.30
C PHE A 445 -14.83 15.49 5.77
N ALA A 446 -14.80 14.73 6.88
CA ALA A 446 -15.97 14.05 7.42
C ALA A 446 -17.03 15.04 7.97
N GLY A 447 -16.60 16.13 8.61
CA GLY A 447 -17.46 17.20 9.11
C GLY A 447 -18.16 17.97 7.99
N GLY A 448 -17.54 18.03 6.80
CA GLY A 448 -18.12 18.64 5.60
C GLY A 448 -19.18 17.78 4.90
N LEU A 449 -19.29 16.49 5.21
CA LEU A 449 -20.14 15.56 4.48
C LEU A 449 -21.64 15.86 4.62
N LYS A 450 -22.31 15.86 3.48
CA LYS A 450 -23.75 16.02 3.33
C LYS A 450 -24.26 14.99 2.34
N VAL A 451 -25.08 14.05 2.81
CA VAL A 451 -25.73 13.05 1.97
C VAL A 451 -27.12 13.54 1.59
N LYS A 452 -27.41 13.55 0.28
CA LYS A 452 -28.67 14.01 -0.31
C LYS A 452 -29.68 12.87 -0.42
#